data_AF-A0AAD7AC08-F1
#
_entry.id   AF-A0AAD7AC08-F1
#
_cell.length_a   1.000
_cell.length_b   1.000
_cell.length_c   1.000
_cell.angle_alpha   90.00
_cell.angle_beta   90.00
_cell.angle_gamma   90.00
#
_symmetry.space_group_name_H-M   'P 1'
#
loop_
_entity.id
_entity.type
_entity.pdbx_description
1 polymer ?
#
loop_
_entity_poly.entity_id
_entity_poly.type
_entity_poly.pdbx_seq_one_letter_code
_entity_poly.pdbx_strand_id
1 'polypeptide(L)'
;MLHSPHNEFSAWVCIDGKEAPEYGVEISEDGRTVTCWIASELGKEFSVHWTNSSFVGCTTGQVKMDGTGCGGKVIYGNVFPSTAVQNGFTDGATLRKFMFSSLGLTDDDAYLGGAALPDLGVIELYIYPTMLAAARPVGAGPALSALKVHERSKKAVTQQITLGQTEQLARPTAVVGTVPIGPNIVKFFFKYRPIDILRANGIAPQPAHVQPPPASVKRAGVRASKENEPLVKKDSLLKGKGNTKKRVKRELLADDDAIDLTQASPGPRRKRVKLEGFVQGEVIDLT
;
A
#
# COMPACT_ATOMS: atom_id res chain seq x y z
N MET A 1 2.56 5.43 10.66
CA MET A 1 3.56 4.35 10.80
C MET A 1 3.33 3.70 12.14
N LEU A 2 2.64 2.56 12.13
CA LEU A 2 2.34 1.81 13.34
C LEU A 2 3.60 1.15 13.88
N HIS A 3 3.91 1.43 15.13
CA HIS A 3 4.94 0.72 15.88
C HIS A 3 4.26 -0.32 16.77
N SER A 4 4.66 -1.58 16.68
CA SER A 4 4.40 -2.51 17.78
C SER A 4 5.36 -2.15 18.91
N PRO A 5 4.89 -1.83 20.13
CA PRO A 5 5.73 -1.39 21.24
C PRO A 5 6.81 -2.40 21.66
N HIS A 6 6.67 -3.66 21.24
CA HIS A 6 7.48 -4.78 21.75
C HIS A 6 8.22 -5.58 20.69
N ASN A 7 8.04 -5.32 19.38
CA ASN A 7 8.38 -6.33 18.38
C ASN A 7 9.34 -5.91 17.27
N GLU A 8 10.07 -4.79 17.35
CA GLU A 8 11.12 -4.46 16.34
C GLU A 8 10.60 -4.27 14.90
N PHE A 9 9.28 -4.34 14.71
CA PHE A 9 8.60 -4.24 13.42
C PHE A 9 7.60 -3.09 13.43
N SER A 10 7.51 -2.46 12.28
CA SER A 10 6.52 -1.43 11.97
C SER A 10 5.91 -1.68 10.61
N ALA A 11 4.65 -1.32 10.42
CA ALA A 11 3.98 -1.48 9.14
C ALA A 11 3.08 -0.28 8.84
N TRP A 12 2.86 -0.01 7.55
CA TRP A 12 1.97 1.02 7.06
C TRP A 12 1.44 0.67 5.67
N VAL A 13 0.40 1.39 5.24
CA VAL A 13 -0.16 1.27 3.88
C VAL A 13 0.10 2.58 3.14
N CYS A 14 0.60 2.49 1.91
CA CYS A 14 0.69 3.63 1.01
C CYS A 14 -0.42 3.55 -0.05
N ILE A 15 -1.18 4.62 -0.23
CA ILE A 15 -2.21 4.79 -1.27
C ILE A 15 -1.71 5.86 -2.25
N ASP A 16 -1.62 5.53 -3.53
CA ASP A 16 -0.99 6.37 -4.57
C ASP A 16 0.40 6.91 -4.16
N GLY A 17 1.20 6.05 -3.53
CA GLY A 17 2.57 6.38 -3.10
C GLY A 17 2.67 7.25 -1.85
N LYS A 18 1.55 7.59 -1.19
CA LYS A 18 1.53 8.36 0.06
C LYS A 18 1.08 7.49 1.22
N GLU A 19 1.76 7.59 2.35
CA GLU A 19 1.37 6.89 3.57
C GLU A 19 -0.05 7.31 3.99
N ALA A 20 -0.92 6.31 4.16
CA ALA A 20 -2.29 6.51 4.55
C ALA A 20 -2.37 6.93 6.02
N PRO A 21 -3.18 7.93 6.38
CA PRO A 21 -3.46 8.23 7.77
C PRO A 21 -4.09 7.03 8.48
N GLU A 22 -3.59 6.75 9.68
CA GLU A 22 -4.04 5.66 10.53
C GLU A 22 -4.95 6.22 11.63
N TYR A 23 -6.12 5.61 11.82
CA TYR A 23 -7.12 6.04 12.79
C TYR A 23 -7.49 4.88 13.73
N GLY A 24 -7.95 5.20 14.95
CA GLY A 24 -8.43 4.19 15.91
C GLY A 24 -7.44 3.04 16.12
N VAL A 25 -6.19 3.38 16.42
CA VAL A 25 -5.12 2.39 16.62
C VAL A 25 -5.39 1.64 17.93
N GLU A 26 -5.46 0.32 17.83
CA GLU A 26 -5.64 -0.61 18.93
C GLU A 26 -4.48 -1.59 18.95
N ILE A 27 -3.90 -1.82 20.12
CA ILE A 27 -2.82 -2.78 20.33
C ILE A 27 -3.30 -3.80 21.35
N SER A 28 -3.17 -5.09 21.04
CA SER A 28 -3.52 -6.16 21.97
C SER A 28 -2.67 -6.11 23.24
N GLU A 29 -3.17 -6.69 24.33
CA GLU A 29 -2.47 -6.74 25.62
C GLU A 29 -1.07 -7.36 25.52
N ASP A 30 -0.88 -8.34 24.62
CA ASP A 30 0.42 -8.98 24.38
C ASP A 30 1.36 -8.17 23.46
N GLY A 31 0.89 -7.04 22.91
CA GLY A 31 1.65 -6.19 21.99
C GLY A 31 1.88 -6.77 20.59
N ARG A 32 1.37 -7.98 20.31
CA ARG A 32 1.66 -8.73 19.07
C ARG A 32 0.63 -8.52 17.99
N THR A 33 -0.50 -7.88 18.30
CA THR A 33 -1.54 -7.56 17.33
C THR A 33 -1.79 -6.07 17.34
N VAL A 34 -1.61 -5.43 16.19
CA VAL A 34 -1.90 -4.01 16.00
C VAL A 34 -3.02 -3.90 14.97
N THR A 35 -4.07 -3.18 15.31
CA THR A 35 -5.21 -2.91 14.43
C THR A 35 -5.36 -1.41 14.24
N CYS A 36 -5.63 -0.96 13.03
CA CYS A 36 -6.02 0.42 12.78
C CYS A 36 -7.04 0.50 11.65
N TRP A 37 -7.59 1.69 11.45
CA TRP A 37 -8.41 2.05 10.33
C TRP A 37 -7.65 2.93 9.35
N ILE A 38 -7.81 2.68 8.06
CA ILE A 38 -7.31 3.53 6.97
C ILE A 38 -8.46 3.94 6.05
N ALA A 39 -8.36 5.15 5.51
CA ALA A 39 -9.31 5.63 4.52
C ALA A 39 -9.00 5.02 3.15
N SER A 40 -9.97 4.32 2.57
CA SER A 40 -9.87 3.75 1.22
C SER A 40 -10.66 4.56 0.20
N GLU A 41 -10.12 4.66 -1.01
CA GLU A 41 -10.69 5.43 -2.12
C GLU A 41 -10.76 4.56 -3.36
N LEU A 42 -11.91 4.56 -4.03
CA LEU A 42 -12.15 3.73 -5.21
C LEU A 42 -11.17 4.04 -6.35
N GLY A 43 -10.68 3.00 -7.00
CA GLY A 43 -9.77 3.08 -8.14
C GLY A 43 -8.32 3.38 -7.77
N LYS A 44 -8.02 3.69 -6.50
CA LYS A 44 -6.64 3.96 -6.09
C LYS A 44 -5.83 2.69 -5.87
N GLU A 45 -4.58 2.74 -6.32
CA GLU A 45 -3.62 1.68 -6.08
C GLU A 45 -3.02 1.82 -4.68
N PHE A 46 -2.70 0.70 -4.05
CA PHE A 46 -2.05 0.73 -2.74
C PHE A 46 -0.97 -0.33 -2.61
N SER A 47 -0.14 -0.16 -1.58
CA SER A 47 0.94 -1.08 -1.23
C SER A 47 1.05 -1.22 0.28
N VAL A 48 1.41 -2.41 0.74
CA VAL A 48 1.68 -2.72 2.15
C VAL A 48 3.18 -2.71 2.35
N HIS A 49 3.62 -1.95 3.35
CA HIS A 49 5.02 -1.78 3.70
C HIS A 49 5.25 -2.27 5.12
N TRP A 50 6.40 -2.87 5.36
CA TRP A 50 6.83 -3.19 6.71
C TRP A 50 8.34 -3.19 6.83
N THR A 51 8.81 -2.78 8.00
CA THR A 51 10.23 -2.66 8.31
C THR A 51 10.58 -3.55 9.47
N ASN A 52 11.69 -4.26 9.33
CA ASN A 52 12.42 -4.89 10.42
C ASN A 52 13.51 -3.93 10.90
N SER A 53 13.42 -3.47 12.14
CA SER A 53 14.37 -2.52 12.72
C SER A 53 15.54 -3.21 13.43
N SER A 54 15.36 -4.42 13.98
CA SER A 54 16.41 -5.11 14.74
C SER A 54 16.28 -6.63 14.90
N PHE A 55 15.20 -7.26 14.43
CA PHE A 55 14.98 -8.70 14.60
C PHE A 55 16.02 -9.52 13.84
N VAL A 56 16.83 -10.27 14.57
CA VAL A 56 17.87 -11.14 14.02
C VAL A 56 17.29 -12.43 13.45
N GLY A 57 17.64 -12.74 12.21
CA GLY A 57 17.14 -13.92 11.48
C GLY A 57 16.16 -13.57 10.36
N CYS A 58 15.96 -14.51 9.44
CA CYS A 58 15.06 -14.28 8.31
C CYS A 58 13.61 -14.27 8.78
N THR A 59 12.82 -13.31 8.27
CA THR A 59 11.37 -13.25 8.51
C THR A 59 10.61 -13.22 7.20
N THR A 60 9.40 -13.76 7.22
CA THR A 60 8.44 -13.60 6.12
C THR A 60 7.31 -12.70 6.58
N GLY A 61 7.03 -11.65 5.82
CA GLY A 61 5.77 -10.90 5.91
C GLY A 61 4.79 -11.45 4.88
N GLN A 62 3.74 -12.11 5.35
CA GLN A 62 2.66 -12.68 4.54
C GLN A 62 1.46 -11.74 4.57
N VAL A 63 0.99 -11.31 3.41
CA VAL A 63 -0.16 -10.43 3.26
C VAL A 63 -1.41 -11.24 2.91
N LYS A 64 -2.51 -10.94 3.58
CA LYS A 64 -3.87 -11.35 3.20
C LYS A 64 -4.74 -10.12 3.00
N MET A 65 -5.70 -10.22 2.09
CA MET A 65 -6.64 -9.15 1.76
C MET A 65 -8.01 -9.77 1.60
N ASP A 66 -8.99 -9.28 2.36
CA ASP A 66 -10.36 -9.81 2.34
C ASP A 66 -10.40 -11.34 2.55
N GLY A 67 -9.56 -11.85 3.46
CA GLY A 67 -9.40 -13.28 3.76
C GLY A 67 -8.58 -14.07 2.72
N THR A 68 -8.21 -13.47 1.58
CA THR A 68 -7.45 -14.12 0.51
C THR A 68 -5.95 -13.91 0.66
N GLY A 69 -5.15 -14.97 0.56
CA GLY A 69 -3.69 -14.87 0.62
C GLY A 69 -3.09 -14.22 -0.63
N CYS A 70 -2.38 -13.10 -0.46
CA CYS A 70 -1.85 -12.27 -1.54
C CYS A 70 -0.32 -12.31 -1.68
N GLY A 71 0.29 -13.40 -1.20
CA GLY A 71 1.75 -13.56 -1.19
C GLY A 71 2.43 -12.78 -0.07
N GLY A 72 3.73 -12.57 -0.20
CA GLY A 72 4.54 -11.95 0.85
C GLY A 72 5.97 -11.72 0.40
N LYS A 73 6.79 -11.17 1.30
CA LYS A 73 8.22 -10.93 1.08
C LYS A 73 9.03 -11.45 2.26
N VAL A 74 10.26 -11.85 1.96
CA VAL A 74 11.26 -12.20 2.96
C VAL A 74 12.10 -10.97 3.27
N ILE A 75 12.30 -10.70 4.56
CA ILE A 75 13.35 -9.81 5.03
C ILE A 75 14.48 -10.68 5.58
N TYR A 76 15.69 -10.48 5.06
CA TYR A 76 16.88 -11.22 5.49
C TYR A 76 17.48 -10.57 6.73
N GLY A 77 17.71 -11.35 7.78
CA GLY A 77 18.04 -10.84 9.12
C GLY A 77 19.49 -10.44 9.36
N ASN A 78 20.17 -9.93 8.34
CA ASN A 78 21.57 -9.50 8.43
C ASN A 78 21.80 -8.03 8.05
N VAL A 79 20.75 -7.29 7.70
CA VAL A 79 20.81 -5.85 7.38
C VAL A 79 19.65 -5.15 8.07
N PHE A 80 19.96 -4.10 8.84
CA PHE A 80 18.96 -3.32 9.58
C PHE A 80 19.20 -1.81 9.42
N PRO A 81 18.14 -1.00 9.32
CA PRO A 81 16.75 -1.42 9.10
C PRO A 81 16.57 -2.02 7.69
N SER A 82 15.62 -2.92 7.53
CA SER A 82 15.26 -3.48 6.22
C SER A 82 13.76 -3.41 6.00
N THR A 83 13.36 -2.85 4.87
CA THR A 83 11.95 -2.63 4.52
C THR A 83 11.55 -3.50 3.35
N ALA A 84 10.41 -4.17 3.47
CA ALA A 84 9.77 -4.90 2.40
C ALA A 84 8.50 -4.18 1.95
N VAL A 85 8.19 -4.34 0.66
CA VAL A 85 7.02 -3.75 0.02
C VAL A 85 6.29 -4.82 -0.76
N GLN A 86 4.97 -4.92 -0.54
CA GLN A 86 4.07 -5.77 -1.30
C GLN A 86 3.01 -4.86 -1.96
N ASN A 87 3.18 -4.61 -3.26
CA ASN A 87 2.37 -3.68 -4.04
C ASN A 87 1.44 -4.37 -5.06
N GLY A 88 1.49 -5.69 -5.15
CA GLY A 88 0.65 -6.46 -6.05
C GLY A 88 0.92 -7.94 -5.99
N PHE A 89 0.22 -8.69 -6.84
CA PHE A 89 0.51 -10.09 -7.08
C PHE A 89 1.41 -10.26 -8.30
N THR A 90 2.41 -11.13 -8.20
CA THR A 90 3.30 -11.48 -9.32
C THR A 90 3.30 -12.98 -9.59
N ASP A 91 3.24 -13.34 -10.87
CA ASP A 91 3.47 -14.71 -11.37
C ASP A 91 4.94 -14.96 -11.75
N GLY A 92 5.83 -14.04 -11.40
CA GLY A 92 7.25 -14.05 -11.74
C GLY A 92 7.59 -13.29 -13.02
N ALA A 93 6.66 -13.11 -13.96
CA ALA A 93 6.88 -12.34 -15.19
C ALA A 93 6.07 -11.05 -15.24
N THR A 94 4.91 -11.05 -14.61
CA THR A 94 3.98 -9.92 -14.57
C THR A 94 3.69 -9.50 -13.14
N LEU A 95 3.17 -8.29 -13.00
CA LEU A 95 2.68 -7.72 -11.74
C LEU A 95 1.26 -7.19 -11.99
N ARG A 96 0.33 -7.54 -11.11
CA ARG A 96 -0.96 -6.88 -11.02
C ARG A 96 -1.06 -6.20 -9.66
N LYS A 97 -1.14 -4.88 -9.65
CA LYS A 97 -1.15 -4.08 -8.42
C LYS A 97 -2.45 -4.23 -7.65
N PHE A 98 -2.41 -4.00 -6.35
CA PHE A 98 -3.62 -3.98 -5.54
C PHE A 98 -4.36 -2.65 -5.70
N MET A 99 -5.69 -2.73 -5.79
CA MET A 99 -6.55 -1.58 -5.97
C MET A 99 -7.81 -1.71 -5.12
N PHE A 100 -8.29 -0.61 -4.55
CA PHE A 100 -9.62 -0.58 -3.94
C PHE A 100 -10.69 -0.45 -5.03
N SER A 101 -11.66 -1.35 -5.03
CA SER A 101 -12.75 -1.40 -6.01
C SER A 101 -14.11 -1.43 -5.34
N SER A 102 -15.16 -1.12 -6.12
CA SER A 102 -16.53 -1.23 -5.63
C SER A 102 -16.84 -2.68 -5.32
N LEU A 103 -17.48 -2.93 -4.17
CA LEU A 103 -18.06 -4.23 -3.88
C LEU A 103 -19.22 -4.48 -4.85
N GLY A 104 -19.26 -5.66 -5.47
CA GLY A 104 -20.36 -6.05 -6.34
C GLY A 104 -21.59 -6.35 -5.49
N LEU A 105 -22.72 -5.75 -5.82
CA LEU A 105 -24.00 -6.02 -5.16
C LEU A 105 -24.87 -6.88 -6.06
N THR A 106 -25.62 -7.79 -5.45
CA THR A 106 -26.54 -8.67 -6.16
C THR A 106 -27.81 -8.85 -5.32
N ASP A 107 -28.97 -8.95 -5.97
CA ASP A 107 -30.27 -9.24 -5.35
C ASP A 107 -30.63 -10.74 -5.42
N ASP A 108 -29.70 -11.54 -5.94
CA ASP A 108 -29.87 -12.97 -6.10
C ASP A 108 -29.84 -13.69 -4.74
N ASP A 109 -30.98 -14.26 -4.37
CA ASP A 109 -31.19 -15.03 -3.14
C ASP A 109 -30.22 -16.22 -3.00
N ALA A 110 -29.52 -16.65 -4.06
CA ALA A 110 -28.42 -17.61 -3.94
C ALA A 110 -27.24 -17.10 -3.09
N TYR A 111 -27.11 -15.77 -2.97
CA TYR A 111 -26.12 -15.09 -2.13
C TYR A 111 -26.69 -14.67 -0.76
N LEU A 112 -27.99 -14.88 -0.53
CA LEU A 112 -28.62 -14.70 0.78
C LEU A 112 -28.17 -15.83 1.72
N GLY A 113 -27.54 -15.45 2.82
CA GLY A 113 -26.97 -16.41 3.78
C GLY A 113 -25.51 -16.79 3.52
N GLY A 114 -24.86 -16.21 2.50
CA GLY A 114 -23.40 -16.25 2.40
C GLY A 114 -22.80 -15.74 3.71
N ALA A 115 -21.91 -16.54 4.31
CA ALA A 115 -21.28 -16.23 5.60
C ALA A 115 -20.84 -14.77 5.59
N ALA A 116 -21.18 -14.01 6.64
CA ALA A 116 -20.64 -12.66 6.81
C ALA A 116 -19.13 -12.78 6.67
N LEU A 117 -18.55 -12.27 5.58
CA LEU A 117 -17.13 -12.37 5.32
C LEU A 117 -16.44 -11.49 6.37
N PRO A 118 -15.99 -12.07 7.49
CA PRO A 118 -15.57 -11.26 8.63
C PRO A 118 -14.29 -10.49 8.30
N ASP A 119 -13.52 -11.04 7.35
CA ASP A 119 -12.26 -10.52 6.88
C ASP A 119 -12.44 -9.50 5.73
N LEU A 120 -13.66 -9.34 5.19
CA LEU A 120 -13.92 -8.36 4.13
C LEU A 120 -13.71 -6.94 4.67
N GLY A 121 -12.95 -6.15 3.92
CA GLY A 121 -12.60 -4.81 4.36
C GLY A 121 -11.39 -4.79 5.29
N VAL A 122 -10.54 -5.82 5.25
CA VAL A 122 -9.34 -5.95 6.09
C VAL A 122 -8.13 -6.35 5.24
N ILE A 123 -7.02 -5.65 5.43
CA ILE A 123 -5.70 -6.03 4.95
C ILE A 123 -4.92 -6.54 6.17
N GLU A 124 -4.42 -7.76 6.10
CA GLU A 124 -3.72 -8.43 7.18
C GLU A 124 -2.27 -8.66 6.79
N LEU A 125 -1.34 -8.33 7.68
CA LEU A 125 0.08 -8.64 7.54
C LEU A 125 0.52 -9.50 8.74
N TYR A 126 1.00 -10.69 8.43
CA TYR A 126 1.55 -11.64 9.39
C TYR A 126 3.06 -11.70 9.24
N ILE A 127 3.81 -11.41 10.30
CA ILE A 127 5.27 -11.51 10.30
C ILE A 127 5.68 -12.67 11.20
N TYR A 128 6.43 -13.62 10.66
CA TYR A 128 6.92 -14.80 11.38
C TYR A 128 8.35 -15.16 10.98
N PRO A 129 9.13 -15.83 11.87
CA PRO A 129 10.49 -16.24 11.55
C PRO A 129 10.46 -17.40 10.55
N THR A 130 11.42 -17.42 9.63
CA THR A 130 11.50 -18.43 8.58
C THR A 130 12.91 -18.94 8.35
N MET A 131 13.03 -20.17 7.87
CA MET A 131 14.20 -20.64 7.14
C MET A 131 13.96 -20.51 5.63
N LEU A 132 15.03 -20.27 4.88
CA LEU A 132 15.00 -20.28 3.42
C LEU A 132 15.01 -21.72 2.93
N ALA A 133 14.18 -22.01 1.94
CA ALA A 133 14.15 -23.28 1.22
C ALA A 133 14.45 -23.05 -0.26
N ALA A 134 14.58 -24.15 -1.01
CA ALA A 134 14.76 -24.09 -2.45
C ALA A 134 13.67 -23.24 -3.12
N ALA A 135 14.03 -22.56 -4.21
CA ALA A 135 13.07 -21.81 -5.01
C ALA A 135 11.94 -22.74 -5.48
N ARG A 136 10.71 -22.20 -5.48
CA ARG A 136 9.53 -22.92 -5.95
C ARG A 136 8.94 -22.24 -7.19
N PRO A 137 8.28 -23.00 -8.09
CA PRO A 137 7.52 -22.40 -9.18
C PRO A 137 6.52 -21.40 -8.64
N VAL A 138 6.30 -20.31 -9.38
CA VAL A 138 5.27 -19.34 -8.99
C VAL A 138 3.90 -20.00 -9.18
N GLY A 139 3.11 -20.02 -8.12
CA GLY A 139 1.75 -20.58 -8.16
C GLY A 139 0.79 -19.72 -8.97
N ALA A 140 -0.38 -20.28 -9.28
CA ALA A 140 -1.48 -19.50 -9.84
C ALA A 140 -1.82 -18.31 -8.91
N GLY A 141 -2.19 -17.18 -9.50
CA GLY A 141 -2.48 -15.98 -8.74
C GLY A 141 -3.70 -16.09 -7.83
N PRO A 142 -3.76 -15.27 -6.77
CA PRO A 142 -4.88 -15.26 -5.86
C PRO A 142 -6.13 -14.94 -6.65
N ALA A 143 -7.18 -15.70 -6.38
CA ALA A 143 -8.52 -15.34 -6.78
C ALA A 143 -9.01 -14.23 -5.83
N LEU A 144 -8.47 -13.02 -5.99
CA LEU A 144 -9.15 -11.80 -5.51
C LEU A 144 -10.37 -11.60 -6.41
N SER A 145 -11.40 -12.42 -6.18
CA SER A 145 -12.64 -12.38 -6.94
C SER A 145 -13.37 -11.09 -6.62
N ALA A 146 -14.04 -10.50 -7.61
CA ALA A 146 -15.08 -9.51 -7.38
C ALA A 146 -16.21 -10.18 -6.59
N LEU A 147 -16.08 -10.20 -5.27
CA LEU A 147 -17.06 -10.76 -4.35
C LEU A 147 -18.37 -10.03 -4.61
N LYS A 148 -19.41 -10.82 -4.90
CA LYS A 148 -20.78 -10.34 -4.93
C LYS A 148 -21.39 -10.59 -3.57
N VAL A 149 -21.80 -9.52 -2.90
CA VAL A 149 -22.50 -9.61 -1.61
C VAL A 149 -23.96 -9.27 -1.84
N HIS A 150 -24.84 -10.09 -1.28
CA HIS A 150 -26.27 -9.83 -1.36
C HIS A 150 -26.63 -8.51 -0.68
N GLU A 151 -27.52 -7.72 -1.28
CA GLU A 151 -27.84 -6.38 -0.77
C GLU A 151 -28.33 -6.35 0.68
N ARG A 152 -29.07 -7.38 1.09
CA ARG A 152 -29.57 -7.53 2.48
C ARG A 152 -28.47 -7.87 3.50
N SER A 153 -27.28 -8.30 3.05
CA SER A 153 -26.14 -8.65 3.89
C SER A 153 -25.12 -7.50 4.04
N LYS A 154 -25.43 -6.29 3.54
CA LYS A 154 -24.59 -5.08 3.64
C LYS A 154 -24.33 -4.68 5.10
N LYS A 155 -23.29 -5.24 5.70
CA LYS A 155 -22.69 -4.70 6.92
C LYS A 155 -21.67 -3.65 6.49
N ALA A 156 -21.94 -2.35 6.55
CA ALA A 156 -21.02 -1.19 6.46
C ALA A 156 -19.81 -1.22 5.46
N VAL A 157 -19.68 -2.23 4.59
CA VAL A 157 -18.57 -2.47 3.68
C VAL A 157 -19.12 -2.36 2.28
N THR A 158 -18.62 -1.36 1.55
CA THR A 158 -19.05 -1.03 0.19
C THR A 158 -17.93 -1.18 -0.83
N GLN A 159 -16.75 -1.59 -0.36
CA GLN A 159 -15.52 -1.71 -1.14
C GLN A 159 -14.90 -3.08 -0.92
N GLN A 160 -14.10 -3.51 -1.89
CA GLN A 160 -13.30 -4.72 -1.88
C GLN A 160 -11.92 -4.44 -2.48
N ILE A 161 -10.98 -5.35 -2.33
CA ILE A 161 -9.70 -5.29 -3.04
C ILE A 161 -9.74 -6.15 -4.29
N THR A 162 -9.24 -5.59 -5.39
CA THR A 162 -9.05 -6.32 -6.66
C THR A 162 -7.63 -6.16 -7.16
N LEU A 163 -7.32 -6.88 -8.23
CA LEU A 163 -6.08 -6.75 -8.98
C LEU A 163 -6.30 -5.77 -10.14
N GLY A 164 -5.40 -4.80 -10.27
CA GLY A 164 -5.34 -3.86 -11.38
C GLY A 164 -4.87 -4.50 -12.68
N GLN A 165 -4.49 -3.65 -13.64
CA GLN A 165 -4.00 -4.10 -14.93
C GLN A 165 -2.69 -4.91 -14.80
N THR A 166 -2.49 -5.84 -15.73
CA THR A 166 -1.26 -6.63 -15.81
C THR A 166 -0.14 -5.78 -16.39
N GLU A 167 0.92 -5.59 -15.61
CA GLU A 167 2.15 -4.92 -16.00
C GLU A 167 3.26 -5.97 -16.23
N GLN A 168 4.00 -5.85 -17.33
CA GLN A 168 5.16 -6.71 -17.58
C GLN A 168 6.33 -6.26 -16.71
N LEU A 169 6.92 -7.18 -15.94
CA LEU A 169 8.13 -6.88 -15.19
C LEU A 169 9.32 -6.75 -16.15
N ALA A 170 10.13 -5.72 -15.94
CA ALA A 170 11.37 -5.50 -16.69
C ALA A 170 12.36 -6.66 -16.52
N ARG A 171 12.32 -7.34 -15.37
CA ARG A 171 13.09 -8.55 -15.08
C ARG A 171 12.21 -9.56 -14.37
N PRO A 172 12.21 -10.83 -14.81
CA PRO A 172 11.51 -11.88 -14.09
C PRO A 172 12.01 -11.98 -12.65
N THR A 173 11.08 -12.18 -11.71
CA THR A 173 11.38 -12.31 -10.30
C THR A 173 11.23 -13.76 -9.86
N ALA A 174 12.27 -14.32 -9.24
CA ALA A 174 12.21 -15.65 -8.65
C ALA A 174 11.45 -15.62 -7.31
N VAL A 175 10.66 -16.66 -7.05
CA VAL A 175 10.01 -16.86 -5.75
C VAL A 175 10.85 -17.81 -4.92
N VAL A 176 11.31 -17.34 -3.77
CA VAL A 176 12.03 -18.15 -2.79
C VAL A 176 11.02 -18.98 -1.98
N GLY A 177 11.34 -20.24 -1.76
CA GLY A 177 10.60 -21.08 -0.82
C GLY A 177 10.94 -20.70 0.62
N THR A 178 9.95 -20.70 1.50
CA THR A 178 10.13 -20.40 2.93
C THR A 178 9.44 -21.46 3.77
N VAL A 179 10.04 -21.79 4.90
CA VAL A 179 9.47 -22.70 5.90
C VAL A 179 9.36 -21.94 7.22
N PRO A 180 8.13 -21.75 7.76
CA PRO A 180 7.94 -21.16 9.08
C PRO A 180 8.67 -21.98 10.15
N ILE A 181 9.39 -21.31 11.06
CA ILE A 181 10.14 -21.97 12.14
C ILE A 181 9.65 -21.60 13.54
N GLY A 182 8.54 -20.85 13.61
CA GLY A 182 7.98 -20.40 14.87
C GLY A 182 6.63 -19.71 14.68
N PRO A 183 5.99 -19.27 15.77
CA PRO A 183 4.74 -18.54 15.72
C PRO A 183 4.91 -17.16 15.07
N ASN A 184 3.78 -16.50 14.77
CA ASN A 184 3.80 -15.10 14.37
C ASN A 184 4.44 -14.24 15.48
N ILE A 185 5.39 -13.40 15.07
CA ILE A 185 6.00 -12.39 15.93
C ILE A 185 4.98 -11.28 16.13
N VAL A 186 4.48 -10.72 15.02
CA VAL A 186 3.50 -9.62 15.02
C VAL A 186 2.49 -9.79 13.90
N LYS A 187 1.28 -9.26 14.13
CA LYS A 187 0.17 -9.17 13.19
C LYS A 187 -0.27 -7.73 13.09
N PHE A 188 -0.39 -7.22 11.87
CA PHE A 188 -0.99 -5.90 11.60
C PHE A 188 -2.29 -6.07 10.83
N PHE A 189 -3.35 -5.41 11.28
CA PHE A 189 -4.67 -5.40 10.67
C PHE A 189 -5.04 -3.97 10.28
N PHE A 190 -5.07 -3.69 8.98
CA PHE A 190 -5.53 -2.42 8.43
C PHE A 190 -6.96 -2.59 7.93
N LYS A 191 -7.93 -2.14 8.74
CA LYS A 191 -9.34 -2.11 8.37
C LYS A 191 -9.57 -0.92 7.44
N TYR A 192 -10.05 -1.16 6.22
CA TYR A 192 -10.19 -0.09 5.22
C TYR A 192 -11.64 0.26 4.96
N ARG A 193 -12.01 1.55 5.03
CA ARG A 193 -13.36 2.03 4.68
C ARG A 193 -13.27 3.42 4.04
N PRO A 194 -14.26 3.84 3.23
CA PRO A 194 -14.39 5.24 2.81
C PRO A 194 -14.28 6.20 4.00
N ILE A 195 -13.60 7.33 3.81
CA ILE A 195 -13.37 8.31 4.88
C ILE A 195 -14.68 8.79 5.52
N ASP A 196 -15.75 8.92 4.73
CA ASP A 196 -17.05 9.36 5.24
C ASP A 196 -17.70 8.33 6.17
N ILE A 197 -17.47 7.03 5.94
CA ILE A 197 -17.91 5.97 6.86
C ILE A 197 -17.11 6.04 8.16
N LEU A 198 -15.79 6.26 8.08
CA LEU A 198 -14.95 6.42 9.27
C LEU A 198 -15.37 7.64 10.10
N ARG A 199 -15.71 8.76 9.45
CA ARG A 199 -16.20 9.98 10.10
C ARG A 199 -17.57 9.80 10.73
N ALA A 200 -18.50 9.17 10.01
CA ALA A 200 -19.85 8.90 10.51
C ALA A 200 -19.82 8.01 11.77
N ASN A 201 -18.86 7.10 11.84
CA ASN A 201 -18.64 6.23 13.00
C ASN A 201 -17.79 6.87 14.11
N GLY A 202 -17.37 8.13 13.96
CA GLY A 202 -16.53 8.84 14.94
C GLY A 202 -15.08 8.36 15.03
N ILE A 203 -14.60 7.58 14.05
CA ILE A 203 -13.24 7.04 14.00
C ILE A 203 -12.26 8.07 13.43
N ALA A 204 -12.67 8.80 12.40
CA ALA A 204 -11.86 9.84 11.75
C ALA A 204 -12.39 11.25 12.03
N PRO A 205 -11.54 12.29 12.07
CA PRO A 205 -11.97 13.66 12.29
C PRO A 205 -12.93 14.18 11.22
N GLN A 206 -13.94 14.93 11.66
CA GLN A 206 -14.82 15.67 10.76
C GLN A 206 -14.03 16.78 10.05
N PRO A 207 -14.32 17.08 8.76
CA PRO A 207 -13.70 18.20 8.09
C PRO A 207 -14.01 19.48 8.88
N ALA A 208 -12.99 20.31 9.12
CA ALA A 208 -13.18 21.57 9.81
C ALA A 208 -14.27 22.37 9.08
N HIS A 209 -15.35 22.70 9.79
CA HIS A 209 -16.41 23.51 9.24
C HIS A 209 -15.80 24.88 8.93
N VAL A 210 -15.50 25.14 7.66
CA VAL A 210 -15.12 26.49 7.21
C VAL A 210 -16.36 27.33 7.48
N GLN A 211 -16.33 28.13 8.56
CA GLN A 211 -17.36 29.11 8.79
C GLN A 211 -17.37 30.03 7.56
N PRO A 212 -18.53 30.26 6.92
CA PRO A 212 -18.63 31.30 5.91
C PRO A 212 -18.07 32.59 6.51
N PRO A 213 -17.29 33.38 5.75
CA PRO A 213 -16.80 34.67 6.25
C PRO A 213 -18.00 35.47 6.78
N PRO A 214 -17.88 36.13 7.95
CA PRO A 214 -18.99 36.86 8.54
C PRO A 214 -19.51 37.84 7.50
N ALA A 215 -20.79 37.68 7.14
CA ALA A 215 -21.48 38.57 6.23
C ALA A 215 -21.26 40.00 6.72
N SER A 216 -20.60 40.82 5.90
CA SER A 216 -20.39 42.22 6.18
C SER A 216 -21.76 42.87 6.37
N VAL A 217 -22.02 43.25 7.62
CA VAL A 217 -23.20 44.04 8.00
C VAL A 217 -23.14 45.35 7.23
N LYS A 218 -23.92 45.45 6.14
CA LYS A 218 -24.17 46.71 5.45
C LYS A 218 -24.93 47.61 6.43
N ARG A 219 -24.21 48.54 7.09
CA ARG A 219 -24.84 49.67 7.77
C ARG A 219 -25.56 50.52 6.73
N ALA A 220 -26.87 50.66 6.92
CA ALA A 220 -27.71 51.60 6.21
C ALA A 220 -27.48 53.04 6.70
N GLY A 221 -27.54 53.98 5.76
CA GLY A 221 -27.89 55.38 6.00
C GLY A 221 -26.71 56.35 6.04
N VAL A 222 -26.58 57.21 5.01
CA VAL A 222 -26.97 58.64 5.08
C VAL A 222 -27.21 59.16 3.66
N ARG A 223 -28.29 59.93 3.55
CA ARG A 223 -28.85 60.63 2.39
C ARG A 223 -28.18 62.01 2.25
N ALA A 224 -27.68 62.37 1.07
CA ALA A 224 -27.45 63.77 0.69
C ALA A 224 -27.48 63.93 -0.84
N SER A 225 -28.11 65.01 -1.26
CA SER A 225 -28.64 65.34 -2.58
C SER A 225 -27.75 66.32 -3.37
N LYS A 226 -27.75 66.19 -4.70
CA LYS A 226 -27.52 67.22 -5.76
C LYS A 226 -26.14 67.92 -5.72
N GLU A 227 -25.51 68.41 -6.79
CA GLU A 227 -25.85 68.77 -8.17
C GLU A 227 -24.53 68.97 -8.95
N ASN A 228 -24.64 69.08 -10.27
CA ASN A 228 -23.70 69.65 -11.26
C ASN A 228 -22.86 68.70 -12.14
N GLU A 229 -23.38 68.51 -13.35
CA GLU A 229 -22.64 68.35 -14.60
C GLU A 229 -22.07 69.72 -15.05
N PRO A 230 -21.02 69.75 -15.90
CA PRO A 230 -21.32 69.88 -17.33
C PRO A 230 -20.41 69.08 -18.28
N LEU A 231 -21.00 68.78 -19.44
CA LEU A 231 -20.45 68.26 -20.70
C LEU A 231 -19.29 69.10 -21.28
N VAL A 232 -18.26 68.47 -21.86
CA VAL A 232 -17.72 68.75 -23.21
C VAL A 232 -17.02 67.51 -23.80
N LYS A 233 -17.30 67.27 -25.10
CA LYS A 233 -16.90 66.19 -26.01
C LYS A 233 -15.45 66.24 -26.51
N LYS A 234 -14.91 65.08 -26.94
CA LYS A 234 -14.31 64.79 -28.27
C LYS A 234 -13.74 63.35 -28.25
N ASP A 235 -14.21 62.46 -29.13
CA ASP A 235 -13.58 62.07 -30.42
C ASP A 235 -12.11 61.62 -30.23
N SER A 236 -11.57 60.53 -30.77
CA SER A 236 -12.02 59.51 -31.74
C SER A 236 -10.82 58.55 -31.96
N LEU A 237 -11.06 57.43 -32.66
CA LEU A 237 -10.09 56.60 -33.41
C LEU A 237 -9.10 55.66 -32.69
N LEU A 238 -9.45 54.37 -32.73
CA LEU A 238 -8.81 53.28 -33.51
C LEU A 238 -7.27 53.12 -33.56
N LYS A 239 -6.91 51.86 -33.25
CA LYS A 239 -5.88 50.98 -33.85
C LYS A 239 -4.41 51.18 -33.47
N GLY A 240 -3.83 50.09 -32.92
CA GLY A 240 -2.39 49.85 -32.94
C GLY A 240 -2.04 48.45 -32.44
N LYS A 241 -1.87 47.51 -33.38
CA LYS A 241 -1.27 46.18 -33.18
C LYS A 241 0.17 46.30 -32.66
N GLY A 242 0.62 45.31 -31.88
CA GLY A 242 2.05 45.15 -31.58
C GLY A 242 2.40 43.89 -30.78
N ASN A 243 2.71 42.81 -31.48
CA ASN A 243 3.44 41.63 -30.98
C ASN A 243 4.72 42.04 -30.23
N THR A 244 5.10 41.33 -29.15
CA THR A 244 6.45 40.72 -29.09
C THR A 244 6.54 39.58 -28.08
N LYS A 245 7.09 38.46 -28.54
CA LYS A 245 7.61 37.34 -27.75
C LYS A 245 8.82 37.79 -26.92
N LYS A 246 9.01 37.25 -25.72
CA LYS A 246 10.36 36.96 -25.17
C LYS A 246 10.33 35.74 -24.26
N ARG A 247 11.00 34.68 -24.74
CA ARG A 247 11.62 33.62 -23.92
C ARG A 247 12.77 34.25 -23.13
N VAL A 248 13.13 33.68 -21.97
CA VAL A 248 14.43 33.01 -21.76
C VAL A 248 14.61 32.53 -20.31
N LYS A 249 15.12 31.29 -20.24
CA LYS A 249 15.89 30.55 -19.22
C LYS A 249 15.47 30.58 -17.75
N ARG A 250 15.34 29.36 -17.22
CA ARG A 250 15.94 29.00 -15.92
C ARG A 250 16.71 27.69 -16.07
N GLU A 251 18.00 27.77 -15.75
CA GLU A 251 18.93 26.65 -15.58
C GLU A 251 18.60 25.94 -14.27
N LEU A 252 18.68 24.60 -14.26
CA LEU A 252 18.80 23.80 -13.05
C LEU A 252 19.84 22.71 -13.29
N LEU A 253 20.87 22.78 -12.47
CA LEU A 253 21.88 21.76 -12.20
C LEU A 253 21.22 20.64 -11.38
N ALA A 254 21.59 19.39 -11.66
CA ALA A 254 21.49 18.30 -10.70
C ALA A 254 22.57 17.26 -11.01
N ASP A 255 23.30 16.93 -9.95
CA ASP A 255 24.45 16.05 -9.88
C ASP A 255 24.11 14.59 -10.20
N ASP A 256 24.97 13.95 -10.99
CA ASP A 256 25.05 12.51 -11.18
C ASP A 256 26.15 11.96 -10.26
N ASP A 257 25.78 11.12 -9.29
CA ASP A 257 26.68 10.15 -8.66
C ASP A 257 25.97 8.80 -8.57
N ALA A 258 26.07 8.03 -9.66
CA ALA A 258 25.75 6.62 -9.71
C ALA A 258 27.03 5.81 -9.46
N ILE A 259 27.07 5.08 -8.34
CA ILE A 259 28.14 4.09 -8.07
C ILE A 259 27.75 2.77 -8.73
N ASP A 260 28.40 2.49 -9.86
CA ASP A 260 28.40 1.23 -10.59
C ASP A 260 29.32 0.20 -9.91
N LEU A 261 28.76 -0.89 -9.41
CA LEU A 261 29.49 -2.03 -8.83
C LEU A 261 29.40 -3.27 -9.73
N THR A 262 29.69 -3.13 -11.02
CA THR A 262 29.83 -4.27 -11.94
C THR A 262 31.23 -4.38 -12.57
N GLN A 263 32.22 -4.68 -11.74
CA GLN A 263 33.51 -5.20 -12.22
C GLN A 263 33.99 -6.33 -11.29
N ALA A 264 33.65 -7.57 -11.62
CA ALA A 264 34.36 -8.75 -11.14
C ALA A 264 34.82 -9.58 -12.34
N SER A 265 36.05 -9.31 -12.78
CA SER A 265 36.75 -10.09 -13.80
C SER A 265 37.08 -11.51 -13.30
N PRO A 266 37.16 -12.51 -14.19
CA PRO A 266 37.31 -13.92 -13.81
C PRO A 266 38.77 -14.28 -13.47
N GLY A 267 38.99 -14.78 -12.25
CA GLY A 267 40.25 -15.36 -11.79
C GLY A 267 40.19 -16.91 -11.66
N PRO A 268 41.34 -17.60 -11.63
CA PRO A 268 41.48 -18.90 -12.28
C PRO A 268 40.99 -20.12 -11.48
N ARG A 269 40.56 -21.12 -12.25
CA ARG A 269 40.21 -22.50 -11.87
C ARG A 269 41.16 -23.09 -10.83
N ARG A 270 40.62 -23.52 -9.68
CA ARG A 270 41.26 -24.50 -8.79
C ARG A 270 40.58 -25.86 -8.93
N LYS A 271 41.43 -26.88 -9.04
CA LYS A 271 41.12 -28.28 -9.34
C LYS A 271 40.20 -28.90 -8.29
N ARG A 272 39.18 -29.64 -8.75
CA ARG A 272 38.40 -30.60 -7.96
C ARG A 272 39.33 -31.71 -7.46
N VAL A 273 39.32 -31.94 -6.15
CA VAL A 273 39.80 -33.19 -5.55
C VAL A 273 38.61 -34.12 -5.41
N LYS A 274 38.79 -35.35 -5.92
CA LYS A 274 37.84 -36.45 -5.94
C LYS A 274 37.82 -37.07 -4.53
N LEU A 275 36.64 -37.17 -3.88
CA LEU A 275 36.45 -38.09 -2.76
C LEU A 275 35.38 -39.09 -3.21
N GLU A 276 35.82 -40.24 -3.71
CA GLU A 276 35.02 -41.46 -3.80
C GLU A 276 35.27 -42.26 -2.53
N GLY A 277 34.21 -42.84 -1.96
CA GLY A 277 34.30 -43.70 -0.80
C GLY A 277 32.94 -43.99 -0.18
N PHE A 278 32.04 -44.56 -0.98
CA PHE A 278 30.82 -45.23 -0.49
C PHE A 278 31.24 -46.65 -0.07
N VAL A 279 31.03 -47.02 1.20
CA VAL A 279 31.06 -48.42 1.64
C VAL A 279 29.86 -48.67 2.56
N GLN A 280 29.29 -49.83 2.35
CA GLN A 280 27.98 -50.33 2.73
C GLN A 280 28.05 -51.17 4.01
N GLY A 281 27.08 -50.99 4.90
CA GLY A 281 26.50 -52.03 5.78
C GLY A 281 27.29 -52.46 7.02
N GLU A 282 26.65 -52.35 8.19
CA GLU A 282 26.50 -53.51 9.08
C GLU A 282 25.30 -53.31 10.04
N VAL A 283 24.54 -54.40 10.18
CA VAL A 283 23.35 -54.57 11.01
C VAL A 283 23.84 -54.99 12.40
N ILE A 284 23.32 -54.37 13.47
CA ILE A 284 23.57 -54.84 14.83
C ILE A 284 22.23 -55.29 15.41
N ASP A 285 22.14 -56.59 15.64
CA ASP A 285 21.07 -57.28 16.35
C ASP A 285 21.22 -56.99 17.85
N LEU A 286 20.14 -56.64 18.53
CA LEU A 286 20.10 -56.47 19.98
C LEU A 286 19.21 -57.59 20.56
N THR A 287 19.87 -58.66 21.02
CA THR A 287 19.34 -59.54 22.07
C THR A 287 19.38 -58.88 23.42
#